data_AF-A0A7W9UQR8-F1
#
_entry.id   AF-A0A7W9UQR8-F1
#
_cell.length_a   1.000
_cell.length_b   1.000
_cell.length_c   1.000
_cell.angle_alpha   90.00
_cell.angle_beta   90.00
_cell.angle_gamma   90.00
#
_symmetry.space_group_name_H-M   'P 1'
#
loop_
_entity.id
_entity.type
_entity.pdbx_description
1 polymer ?
#
loop_
_entity_poly.entity_id
_entity_poly.type
_entity_poly.pdbx_seq_one_letter_code
_entity_poly.pdbx_strand_id
1 'polypeptide(L)'
;MRTHLARVDAVLVQAFIAAALSFAHLHDVAVAAGQDGWKAWAYPVSVDLLLVAAWRRLRSGHGKAAAWCWFVIALAASLGANVATAGLLDLGNVPAWLRILVAGWPAIAFLGGTLLAHTAPKTDTEPEVIEDQEDEPETAPEPPAQPAIEAPPQPSPVPVPSALVDHARKVAAEHHARTGVPIDTPTLRARLGVPAPMAEAIAAHL
;
A
#
# COMPACT_ATOMS: atom_id res chain seq x y z
N MET A 1 22.36 18.02 16.36
CA MET A 1 21.11 17.20 16.38
C MET A 1 19.90 17.86 17.06
N ARG A 2 19.98 19.06 17.66
CA ARG A 2 18.85 19.66 18.40
C ARG A 2 17.89 20.52 17.56
N THR A 3 18.30 20.96 16.37
CA THR A 3 17.51 21.87 15.51
C THR A 3 16.37 21.18 14.76
N HIS A 4 16.47 19.87 14.51
CA HIS A 4 15.40 19.11 13.86
C HIS A 4 14.23 18.82 14.81
N LEU A 5 14.49 18.59 16.10
CA LEU A 5 13.44 18.31 17.09
C LEU A 5 12.54 19.54 17.31
N ALA A 6 13.10 20.74 17.49
CA ALA A 6 12.33 21.96 17.72
C ALA A 6 11.48 22.41 16.53
N ARG A 7 11.95 22.21 15.28
CA ARG A 7 11.14 22.51 14.08
C ARG A 7 10.02 21.50 13.85
N VAL A 8 10.30 20.22 14.17
CA VAL A 8 9.28 19.17 14.08
C VAL A 8 8.16 19.49 15.06
N ASP A 9 8.44 19.96 16.27
CA ASP A 9 7.39 20.36 17.23
C ASP A 9 6.51 21.52 16.71
N ALA A 10 7.10 22.61 16.24
CA ALA A 10 6.33 23.76 15.76
C ALA A 10 5.49 23.44 14.50
N VAL A 11 6.05 22.70 13.54
CA VAL A 11 5.34 22.32 12.31
C VAL A 11 4.25 21.29 12.60
N LEU A 12 4.49 20.33 13.50
CA LEU A 12 3.46 19.37 13.91
C LEU A 12 2.31 20.05 14.64
N VAL A 13 2.61 21.00 15.54
CA VAL A 13 1.58 21.81 16.22
C VAL A 13 0.79 22.62 15.20
N GLN A 14 1.46 23.28 14.24
CA GLN A 14 0.77 24.02 13.18
C GLN A 14 -0.10 23.10 12.31
N ALA A 15 0.41 21.92 11.93
CA ALA A 15 -0.33 20.95 11.14
C ALA A 15 -1.57 20.44 11.89
N PHE A 16 -1.44 20.19 13.20
CA PHE A 16 -2.56 19.79 14.04
C PHE A 16 -3.62 20.89 14.14
N ILE A 17 -3.22 22.14 14.37
CA ILE A 17 -4.15 23.28 14.41
C ILE A 17 -4.86 23.44 13.05
N ALA A 18 -4.10 23.39 11.96
CA ALA A 18 -4.66 23.51 10.60
C ALA A 18 -5.65 22.36 10.30
N ALA A 19 -5.30 21.13 10.68
CA ALA A 19 -6.19 19.98 10.53
C ALA A 19 -7.46 20.15 11.37
N ALA A 20 -7.35 20.55 12.64
CA ALA A 20 -8.51 20.76 13.52
C ALA A 20 -9.47 21.84 12.99
N LEU A 21 -8.94 22.95 12.47
CA LEU A 21 -9.75 24.00 11.86
C LEU A 21 -10.44 23.52 10.57
N SER A 22 -9.71 22.84 9.68
CA SER A 22 -10.30 22.31 8.45
C SER A 22 -11.34 21.22 8.74
N PHE A 23 -11.10 20.40 9.76
CA PHE A 23 -12.01 19.36 10.22
C PHE A 23 -13.36 19.94 10.65
N ALA A 24 -13.35 21.04 11.41
CA ALA A 24 -14.57 21.74 11.81
C ALA A 24 -15.33 22.29 10.59
N HIS A 25 -14.64 22.93 9.65
CA HIS A 25 -15.29 23.47 8.45
C HIS A 25 -15.88 22.39 7.54
N LEU A 26 -15.21 21.26 7.38
CA LEU A 26 -15.73 20.09 6.65
C LEU A 26 -16.98 19.52 7.32
N HIS A 27 -17.00 19.46 8.66
CA HIS A 27 -18.18 19.07 9.42
C HIS A 27 -19.34 20.06 9.18
N ASP A 28 -19.10 21.37 9.25
CA ASP A 28 -20.13 22.39 9.03
C ASP A 28 -20.72 22.32 7.62
N VAL A 29 -19.89 22.08 6.61
CA VAL A 29 -20.33 21.84 5.23
C VAL A 29 -21.15 20.56 5.13
N ALA A 30 -20.77 19.50 5.83
CA ALA A 30 -21.54 18.25 5.84
C ALA A 30 -22.93 18.44 6.47
N VAL A 31 -23.01 19.11 7.62
CA VAL A 31 -24.29 19.47 8.27
C VAL A 31 -25.13 20.34 7.34
N ALA A 32 -24.55 21.39 6.76
CA ALA A 32 -25.23 22.27 5.81
C ALA A 32 -25.74 21.54 4.55
N ALA A 33 -25.06 20.45 4.16
CA ALA A 33 -25.48 19.56 3.09
C ALA A 33 -26.56 18.54 3.50
N GLY A 34 -27.07 18.59 4.73
CA GLY A 34 -28.09 17.70 5.27
C GLY A 34 -27.55 16.36 5.80
N GLN A 35 -26.25 16.28 6.10
CA GLN A 35 -25.63 15.09 6.67
C GLN A 35 -25.49 15.25 8.19
N ASP A 36 -26.58 15.01 8.93
CA ASP A 36 -26.62 15.30 10.37
C ASP A 36 -26.05 14.19 11.27
N GLY A 37 -25.77 14.57 12.51
CA GLY A 37 -25.38 13.66 13.59
C GLY A 37 -24.01 13.02 13.35
N TRP A 38 -23.89 11.71 13.65
CA TRP A 38 -22.63 10.99 13.54
C TRP A 38 -22.04 10.95 12.13
N LYS A 39 -22.90 11.07 11.09
CA LYS A 39 -22.47 11.04 9.69
C LYS A 39 -21.62 12.26 9.34
N ALA A 40 -21.98 13.43 9.86
CA ALA A 40 -21.26 14.69 9.63
C ALA A 40 -19.77 14.57 9.99
N TRP A 41 -19.48 13.90 11.11
CA TRP A 41 -18.13 13.68 11.61
C TRP A 41 -17.31 12.68 10.80
N ALA A 42 -17.96 11.79 10.03
CA ALA A 42 -17.25 10.83 9.18
C ALA A 42 -16.63 11.49 7.94
N TYR A 43 -17.21 12.59 7.46
CA TYR A 43 -16.71 13.35 6.31
C TYR A 43 -15.28 13.86 6.50
N PRO A 44 -14.98 14.68 7.52
CA PRO A 44 -13.63 15.19 7.70
C PRO A 44 -12.61 14.08 7.97
N VAL A 45 -12.98 13.04 8.74
CA VAL A 45 -12.10 11.86 8.95
C VAL A 45 -11.73 11.21 7.62
N SER A 46 -12.69 11.03 6.71
CA SER A 46 -12.42 10.40 5.41
C SER A 46 -11.48 11.24 4.52
N VAL A 47 -11.62 12.57 4.56
CA VAL A 47 -10.75 13.51 3.83
C VAL A 47 -9.32 13.43 4.38
N ASP A 48 -9.16 13.45 5.70
CA ASP A 48 -7.87 13.39 6.37
C ASP A 48 -7.15 12.07 6.09
N LEU A 49 -7.86 10.94 6.17
CA LEU A 49 -7.29 9.62 5.85
C LEU A 49 -6.83 9.54 4.40
N LEU A 50 -7.59 10.12 3.47
CA LEU A 50 -7.22 10.19 2.06
C LEU A 50 -5.97 11.06 1.87
N LEU A 51 -5.90 12.22 2.52
CA LEU A 51 -4.74 13.12 2.44
C LEU A 51 -3.47 12.44 3.01
N VAL A 52 -3.59 11.77 4.16
CA VAL A 52 -2.49 11.04 4.80
C VAL A 52 -2.05 9.86 3.93
N ALA A 53 -2.98 9.10 3.35
CA ALA A 53 -2.67 8.01 2.44
C ALA A 53 -1.94 8.52 1.19
N ALA A 54 -2.41 9.63 0.62
CA ALA A 54 -1.83 10.24 -0.57
C ALA A 54 -0.42 10.75 -0.29
N TRP A 55 -0.24 11.46 0.83
CA TRP A 55 1.06 11.94 1.29
C TRP A 55 2.05 10.79 1.53
N ARG A 56 1.61 9.73 2.21
CA ARG A 56 2.45 8.54 2.44
C ARG A 56 2.89 7.92 1.12
N ARG A 57 1.99 7.81 0.14
CA ARG A 57 2.31 7.27 -1.18
C ARG A 57 3.28 8.16 -1.95
N LEU A 58 3.11 9.49 -1.91
CA LEU A 58 4.05 10.44 -2.50
C LEU A 58 5.47 10.31 -1.94
N ARG A 59 5.57 10.13 -0.62
CA ARG A 59 6.85 9.92 0.08
C ARG A 59 7.51 8.58 -0.25
N SER A 60 6.73 7.56 -0.61
CA SER A 60 7.22 6.22 -0.95
C SER A 60 7.79 6.08 -2.37
N GLY A 61 7.67 7.11 -3.22
CA GLY A 61 8.29 7.15 -4.54
C GLY A 61 7.56 6.39 -5.67
N HIS A 62 6.65 5.47 -5.37
CA HIS A 62 5.96 4.62 -6.35
C HIS A 62 4.56 5.14 -6.70
N GLY A 63 4.18 5.17 -8.00
CA GLY A 63 2.83 5.56 -8.42
C GLY A 63 2.48 7.03 -8.14
N LYS A 64 3.45 7.94 -8.32
CA LYS A 64 3.33 9.37 -7.95
C LYS A 64 2.15 10.08 -8.61
N ALA A 65 1.81 9.75 -9.86
CA ALA A 65 0.71 10.41 -10.57
C ALA A 65 -0.65 10.21 -9.87
N ALA A 66 -0.98 8.96 -9.53
CA ALA A 66 -2.22 8.65 -8.81
C ALA A 66 -2.21 9.27 -7.40
N ALA A 67 -1.09 9.16 -6.68
CA ALA A 67 -0.96 9.77 -5.36
C ALA A 67 -1.13 11.30 -5.40
N TRP A 68 -0.60 11.96 -6.42
CA TRP A 68 -0.73 13.41 -6.61
C TRP A 68 -2.15 13.81 -6.97
N CYS A 69 -2.81 13.06 -7.86
CA CYS A 69 -4.21 13.26 -8.21
C CYS A 69 -5.10 13.22 -6.94
N TRP A 70 -4.96 12.17 -6.13
CA TRP A 70 -5.74 12.01 -4.91
C TRP A 70 -5.37 13.00 -3.81
N PHE A 71 -4.11 13.41 -3.72
CA PHE A 71 -3.67 14.49 -2.82
C PHE A 71 -4.36 15.81 -3.18
N VAL A 72 -4.39 16.18 -4.46
CA VAL A 72 -5.04 17.40 -4.94
C VAL A 72 -6.55 17.36 -4.70
N ILE A 73 -7.20 16.22 -4.91
CA ILE A 73 -8.64 16.06 -4.63
C ILE A 73 -8.93 16.27 -3.13
N ALA A 74 -8.17 15.61 -2.25
CA ALA A 74 -8.35 15.76 -0.80
C ALA A 74 -8.07 17.19 -0.34
N LEU A 75 -7.01 17.83 -0.87
CA LEU A 75 -6.67 19.21 -0.57
C LEU A 75 -7.75 20.19 -1.06
N ALA A 76 -8.29 19.97 -2.25
CA ALA A 76 -9.37 20.79 -2.80
C ALA A 76 -10.66 20.67 -1.97
N ALA A 77 -10.99 19.48 -1.47
CA ALA A 77 -12.13 19.27 -0.58
C ALA A 77 -11.94 20.02 0.76
N SER A 78 -10.77 19.87 1.39
CA SER A 78 -10.41 20.54 2.64
C SER A 78 -10.42 22.07 2.49
N LEU A 79 -9.77 22.60 1.44
CA LEU A 79 -9.75 24.03 1.18
C LEU A 79 -11.13 24.57 0.77
N GLY A 80 -11.87 23.81 -0.03
CA GLY A 80 -13.22 24.16 -0.46
C GLY A 80 -14.17 24.32 0.73
N ALA A 81 -14.03 23.48 1.76
CA ALA A 81 -14.80 23.63 2.98
C ALA A 81 -14.46 24.93 3.73
N ASN A 82 -13.18 25.24 3.90
CA ASN A 82 -12.74 26.49 4.54
C ASN A 82 -13.30 27.72 3.80
N VAL A 83 -13.27 27.69 2.46
CA VAL A 83 -13.79 28.78 1.62
C VAL A 83 -15.32 28.88 1.72
N ALA A 84 -16.02 27.74 1.73
CA ALA A 84 -17.47 27.70 1.89
C ALA A 84 -17.91 28.38 3.19
N THR A 85 -17.24 28.06 4.29
CA THR A 85 -17.52 28.60 5.63
C THR A 85 -17.04 30.04 5.82
N ALA A 86 -16.12 30.54 4.98
CA ALA A 86 -15.65 31.92 5.01
C ALA A 86 -16.67 32.95 4.49
N GLY A 87 -17.91 32.52 4.21
CA GLY A 87 -19.00 33.38 3.75
C GLY A 87 -19.18 33.43 2.24
N LEU A 88 -18.45 32.61 1.47
CA LEU A 88 -18.65 32.49 0.03
C LEU A 88 -19.93 31.72 -0.32
N LEU A 89 -20.37 30.82 0.57
CA LEU A 89 -21.60 30.05 0.42
C LEU A 89 -22.58 30.39 1.55
N ASP A 90 -23.87 30.47 1.20
CA ASP A 90 -24.94 30.49 2.19
C ASP A 90 -25.18 29.06 2.70
N LEU A 91 -24.64 28.75 3.89
CA LEU A 91 -24.80 27.45 4.52
C LEU A 91 -26.25 27.19 4.97
N GLY A 92 -27.10 28.22 5.08
CA GLY A 92 -28.53 28.04 5.30
C GLY A 92 -29.27 27.53 4.06
N ASN A 93 -28.70 27.73 2.87
CA ASN A 93 -29.28 27.30 1.60
C ASN A 93 -28.23 26.73 0.64
N VAL A 94 -27.66 25.59 1.03
CA VAL A 94 -26.65 24.90 0.21
C VAL A 94 -27.23 24.46 -1.14
N PRO A 95 -26.60 24.81 -2.29
CA PRO A 95 -27.03 24.38 -3.62
C PRO A 95 -27.10 22.85 -3.76
N ALA A 96 -28.07 22.36 -4.53
CA ALA A 96 -28.31 20.91 -4.69
C ALA A 96 -27.08 20.14 -5.20
N TRP A 97 -26.30 20.73 -6.14
CA TRP A 97 -25.08 20.10 -6.65
C TRP A 97 -24.04 19.88 -5.55
N LEU A 98 -23.91 20.80 -4.60
CA LEU A 98 -22.97 20.66 -3.49
C LEU A 98 -23.43 19.58 -2.50
N ARG A 99 -24.75 19.48 -2.28
CA ARG A 99 -25.33 18.38 -1.47
C ARG A 99 -25.06 17.02 -2.09
N ILE A 100 -25.19 16.91 -3.42
CA ILE A 100 -24.90 15.68 -4.15
C ILE A 100 -23.41 15.33 -4.04
N LEU A 101 -22.51 16.31 -4.21
CA LEU A 101 -21.07 16.10 -4.06
C LEU A 101 -20.70 15.63 -2.66
N VAL A 102 -21.22 16.30 -1.63
CA VAL A 102 -21.01 15.88 -0.23
C VAL A 102 -21.56 14.47 -0.05
N ALA A 103 -22.81 14.19 -0.41
CA ALA A 103 -23.40 12.86 -0.25
C ALA A 103 -22.62 11.75 -1.00
N GLY A 104 -22.03 12.06 -2.15
CA GLY A 104 -21.21 11.13 -2.94
C GLY A 104 -19.77 10.98 -2.45
N TRP A 105 -19.29 11.87 -1.57
CA TRP A 105 -17.91 11.89 -1.10
C TRP A 105 -17.42 10.55 -0.50
N PRO A 106 -18.18 9.81 0.31
CA PRO A 106 -17.69 8.57 0.91
C PRO A 106 -17.25 7.53 -0.14
N ALA A 107 -17.97 7.44 -1.27
CA ALA A 107 -17.61 6.54 -2.36
C ALA A 107 -16.30 6.97 -3.06
N ILE A 108 -16.13 8.27 -3.28
CA ILE A 108 -14.91 8.86 -3.87
C ILE A 108 -13.71 8.64 -2.95
N ALA A 109 -13.87 8.91 -1.65
CA ALA A 109 -12.83 8.72 -0.66
C ALA A 109 -12.41 7.23 -0.54
N PHE A 110 -13.37 6.31 -0.59
CA PHE A 110 -13.10 4.87 -0.60
C PHE A 110 -12.34 4.44 -1.86
N LEU A 111 -12.74 4.91 -3.04
CA LEU A 111 -12.02 4.65 -4.29
C LEU A 111 -10.58 5.15 -4.21
N GLY A 112 -10.38 6.38 -3.74
CA GLY A 112 -9.04 6.93 -3.59
C GLY A 112 -8.18 6.19 -2.58
N GLY A 113 -8.75 5.88 -1.41
CA GLY A 113 -8.07 5.13 -0.37
C GLY A 113 -7.65 3.74 -0.85
N THR A 114 -8.55 3.03 -1.54
CA THR A 114 -8.25 1.68 -2.07
C THR A 114 -7.21 1.71 -3.17
N LEU A 115 -7.27 2.66 -4.12
CA LEU A 115 -6.24 2.82 -5.15
C LEU A 115 -4.87 3.12 -4.55
N LEU A 116 -4.80 4.05 -3.60
CA LEU A 116 -3.55 4.42 -2.93
C LEU A 116 -2.95 3.28 -2.11
N ALA A 117 -3.80 2.46 -1.47
CA ALA A 117 -3.38 1.32 -0.67
C ALA A 117 -3.01 0.09 -1.51
N HIS A 118 -3.70 -0.15 -2.64
CA HIS A 118 -3.66 -1.44 -3.35
C HIS A 118 -3.17 -1.37 -4.80
N THR A 119 -2.47 -0.30 -5.21
CA THR A 119 -1.81 -0.32 -6.52
C THR A 119 -0.63 -1.31 -6.48
N ALA A 120 -0.84 -2.49 -7.07
CA ALA A 120 0.19 -3.51 -7.26
C ALA A 120 1.40 -2.91 -8.00
N PRO A 121 2.64 -3.22 -7.62
CA PRO A 121 3.79 -2.86 -8.43
C PRO A 121 3.61 -3.51 -9.79
N LYS A 122 3.63 -2.68 -10.85
CA LYS A 122 3.83 -3.18 -12.21
C LYS A 122 5.23 -3.79 -12.19
N THR A 123 5.31 -5.11 -12.25
CA THR A 123 6.50 -5.77 -12.74
C THR A 123 6.59 -5.36 -14.20
N ASP A 124 7.54 -4.48 -14.52
CA ASP A 124 7.94 -4.25 -15.90
C ASP A 124 8.51 -5.56 -16.41
N THR A 125 7.63 -6.42 -16.94
CA THR A 125 8.05 -7.48 -17.85
C THR A 125 8.39 -6.78 -19.14
N GLU A 126 9.64 -6.34 -19.23
CA GLU A 126 10.29 -6.07 -20.49
C GLU A 126 10.16 -7.33 -21.34
N PRO A 127 9.61 -7.26 -22.57
CA PRO A 127 9.59 -8.41 -23.45
C PRO A 127 11.04 -8.67 -23.86
N GLU A 128 11.69 -9.60 -23.17
CA GLU A 128 12.93 -10.21 -23.61
C GLU A 128 12.62 -10.85 -24.97
N VAL A 129 13.07 -10.17 -26.02
CA VAL A 129 13.11 -10.70 -27.38
C VAL A 129 14.11 -11.85 -27.32
N ILE A 130 13.59 -13.06 -27.22
CA ILE A 130 14.37 -14.29 -27.35
C ILE A 130 14.74 -14.36 -28.84
N GLU A 131 15.94 -13.89 -29.19
CA GLU A 131 16.58 -14.27 -30.44
C GLU A 131 17.04 -15.72 -30.32
N ASP A 132 16.44 -16.58 -31.14
CA ASP A 132 16.87 -17.95 -31.38
C ASP A 132 18.34 -18.01 -31.78
N GLN A 133 19.17 -18.70 -30.99
CA GLN A 133 20.40 -19.33 -31.46
C GLN A 133 20.48 -20.76 -30.93
N GLU A 134 20.18 -21.71 -31.83
CA GLU A 134 20.42 -23.15 -31.74
C GLU A 134 21.88 -23.51 -32.10
N ASP A 135 22.36 -24.60 -31.47
CA ASP A 135 23.53 -25.47 -31.77
C ASP A 135 24.95 -24.88 -31.62
N GLU A 136 25.96 -25.54 -31.04
CA GLU A 136 26.35 -26.97 -30.99
C GLU A 136 27.29 -27.23 -29.76
N PRO A 137 27.61 -28.49 -29.39
CA PRO A 137 28.39 -28.86 -28.21
C PRO A 137 29.90 -29.09 -28.51
N GLU A 138 30.69 -29.25 -27.44
CA GLU A 138 31.90 -30.11 -27.32
C GLU A 138 33.19 -29.45 -26.77
N THR A 139 33.82 -30.20 -25.85
CA THR A 139 35.25 -30.21 -25.46
C THR A 139 35.63 -29.60 -24.09
N ALA A 140 35.93 -30.50 -23.13
CA ALA A 140 36.93 -30.35 -22.06
C ALA A 140 38.19 -31.13 -22.50
N PRO A 141 39.46 -30.86 -22.04
CA PRO A 141 39.82 -30.82 -20.61
C PRO A 141 41.04 -29.95 -20.15
N GLU A 142 41.17 -29.91 -18.81
CA GLU A 142 42.35 -29.73 -17.92
C GLU A 142 42.95 -28.36 -17.52
N PRO A 143 43.48 -28.23 -16.27
CA PRO A 143 43.40 -27.03 -15.43
C PRO A 143 44.77 -26.37 -15.17
N PRO A 144 44.78 -25.12 -14.64
CA PRO A 144 45.65 -24.89 -13.48
C PRO A 144 45.14 -23.89 -12.42
N ALA A 145 45.69 -24.08 -11.22
CA ALA A 145 45.86 -23.15 -10.10
C ALA A 145 44.60 -22.74 -9.29
N GLN A 146 44.48 -23.36 -8.12
CA GLN A 146 43.67 -22.89 -6.98
C GLN A 146 44.27 -21.60 -6.39
N PRO A 147 43.50 -20.52 -6.24
CA PRO A 147 43.60 -19.62 -5.11
C PRO A 147 42.60 -20.08 -4.04
N ALA A 148 43.02 -20.04 -2.78
CA ALA A 148 42.22 -20.43 -1.63
C ALA A 148 40.80 -19.83 -1.70
N ILE A 149 39.80 -20.69 -1.88
CA ILE A 149 38.39 -20.33 -1.82
C ILE A 149 38.05 -20.22 -0.33
N GLU A 150 37.94 -18.97 0.11
CA GLU A 150 37.24 -18.58 1.32
C GLU A 150 35.85 -19.26 1.33
N ALA A 151 35.52 -19.95 2.42
CA ALA A 151 34.31 -20.74 2.54
C ALA A 151 33.06 -19.93 2.11
N PRO A 152 32.09 -20.52 1.39
CA PRO A 152 30.87 -19.83 1.04
C PRO A 152 30.19 -19.29 2.31
N PRO A 153 29.78 -18.01 2.36
CA PRO A 153 29.02 -17.50 3.49
C PRO A 153 27.75 -18.34 3.63
N GLN A 154 27.56 -18.90 4.83
CA GLN A 154 26.35 -19.65 5.15
C GLN A 154 25.12 -18.79 4.84
N PRO A 155 24.12 -19.30 4.10
CA PRO A 155 22.93 -18.52 3.80
C PRO A 155 22.26 -18.12 5.11
N SER A 156 22.15 -16.80 5.31
CA SER A 156 21.45 -16.20 6.44
C SER A 156 20.07 -16.85 6.60
N PRO A 157 19.68 -17.33 7.80
CA PRO A 157 18.40 -17.97 7.99
C PRO A 157 17.30 -16.98 7.64
N VAL A 158 16.52 -17.29 6.59
CA VAL A 158 15.34 -16.51 6.23
C VAL A 158 14.37 -16.62 7.41
N PRO A 159 14.04 -15.52 8.11
CA PRO A 159 13.11 -15.61 9.23
C PRO A 159 11.73 -15.92 8.68
N VAL A 160 11.31 -17.19 8.81
CA VAL A 160 9.99 -17.64 8.36
C VAL A 160 8.95 -17.22 9.42
N PRO A 161 7.94 -16.42 9.06
CA PRO A 161 6.87 -16.08 9.99
C PRO A 161 6.10 -17.33 10.43
N SER A 162 5.87 -17.51 11.73
CA SER A 162 5.17 -18.69 12.27
C SER A 162 3.77 -18.89 11.70
N ALA A 163 3.04 -17.78 11.45
CA ALA A 163 1.73 -17.81 10.81
C ALA A 163 1.75 -18.44 9.40
N LEU A 164 2.87 -18.30 8.68
CA LEU A 164 3.04 -18.87 7.35
C LEU A 164 3.31 -20.39 7.42
N VAL A 165 4.04 -20.83 8.46
CA VAL A 165 4.26 -22.26 8.75
C VAL A 165 2.94 -22.94 9.16
N ASP A 166 2.13 -22.31 9.99
CA ASP A 166 0.83 -22.86 10.42
C ASP A 166 -0.14 -22.98 9.23
N HIS A 167 -0.15 -21.98 8.35
CA HIS A 167 -0.90 -22.05 7.10
C HIS A 167 -0.38 -23.15 6.17
N ALA A 168 0.94 -23.31 6.05
CA ALA A 168 1.56 -24.36 5.27
C ALA A 168 1.22 -25.77 5.80
N ARG A 169 1.18 -25.97 7.12
CA ARG A 169 0.74 -27.24 7.74
C ARG A 169 -0.69 -27.58 7.37
N LYS A 170 -1.59 -26.59 7.39
CA LYS A 170 -2.98 -26.78 6.97
C LYS A 170 -3.08 -27.21 5.51
N VAL A 171 -2.32 -26.56 4.62
CA VAL A 171 -2.27 -26.89 3.19
C VAL A 171 -1.69 -28.29 2.96
N ALA A 172 -0.64 -28.66 3.69
CA ALA A 172 -0.02 -29.98 3.62
C ALA A 172 -0.98 -31.09 4.10
N ALA A 173 -1.69 -30.86 5.21
CA ALA A 173 -2.69 -31.80 5.72
C ALA A 173 -3.85 -32.00 4.75
N GLU A 174 -4.34 -30.93 4.12
CA GLU A 174 -5.40 -31.01 3.10
C GLU A 174 -4.93 -31.75 1.85
N HIS A 175 -3.69 -31.52 1.41
CA HIS A 175 -3.10 -32.25 0.29
C HIS A 175 -3.05 -33.74 0.59
N HIS A 176 -2.51 -34.11 1.75
CA HIS A 176 -2.39 -35.51 2.17
C HIS A 176 -3.75 -36.19 2.32
N ALA A 177 -4.75 -35.51 2.88
CA ALA A 177 -6.11 -36.04 3.00
C ALA A 177 -6.76 -36.34 1.64
N ARG A 178 -6.39 -35.58 0.59
CA ARG A 178 -6.97 -35.73 -0.75
C ARG A 178 -6.20 -36.69 -1.65
N THR A 179 -4.87 -36.72 -1.55
CA THR A 179 -4.00 -37.48 -2.47
C THR A 179 -3.33 -38.68 -1.82
N GLY A 180 -3.33 -38.77 -0.49
CA GLY A 180 -2.62 -39.80 0.27
C GLY A 180 -1.10 -39.63 0.31
N VAL A 181 -0.55 -38.58 -0.32
CA VAL A 181 0.90 -38.35 -0.47
C VAL A 181 1.30 -37.01 0.18
N PRO A 182 2.47 -36.91 0.85
CA PRO A 182 2.98 -35.64 1.34
C PRO A 182 3.11 -34.61 0.19
N ILE A 183 2.93 -33.34 0.51
CA ILE A 183 3.03 -32.26 -0.48
C ILE A 183 4.50 -32.00 -0.84
N ASP A 184 4.81 -31.88 -2.12
CA ASP A 184 6.15 -31.52 -2.59
C ASP A 184 6.40 -30.00 -2.51
N THR A 185 7.68 -29.61 -2.39
CA THR A 185 8.07 -28.20 -2.26
C THR A 185 7.61 -27.31 -3.43
N PRO A 186 7.71 -27.73 -4.70
CA PRO A 186 7.14 -26.99 -5.83
C PRO A 186 5.62 -26.75 -5.73
N THR A 187 4.84 -27.76 -5.34
CA THR A 187 3.39 -27.67 -5.14
C THR A 187 3.05 -26.79 -3.94
N LEU A 188 3.81 -26.89 -2.85
CA LEU A 188 3.66 -26.04 -1.68
C LEU A 188 3.92 -24.56 -2.03
N ARG A 189 4.96 -24.28 -2.81
CA ARG A 189 5.28 -22.95 -3.34
C ARG A 189 4.12 -22.37 -4.15
N ALA A 190 3.61 -23.16 -5.09
CA ALA A 190 2.50 -22.74 -5.96
C ALA A 190 1.23 -22.42 -5.16
N ARG A 191 0.96 -23.16 -4.06
CA ARG A 191 -0.21 -22.94 -3.21
C ARG A 191 -0.06 -21.77 -2.23
N LEU A 192 1.14 -21.52 -1.73
CA LEU A 192 1.40 -20.43 -0.79
C LEU A 192 1.73 -19.10 -1.48
N GLY A 193 2.09 -19.12 -2.76
CA GLY A 193 2.45 -17.91 -3.52
C GLY A 193 3.75 -17.25 -3.01
N VAL A 194 4.67 -18.05 -2.45
CA VAL A 194 5.91 -17.57 -1.83
C VAL A 194 7.13 -17.81 -2.74
N PRO A 195 8.23 -17.04 -2.59
CA PRO A 195 9.47 -17.28 -3.33
C PRO A 195 10.09 -18.66 -3.04
N ALA A 196 10.85 -19.21 -3.98
CA ALA A 196 11.52 -20.52 -3.85
C ALA A 196 12.32 -20.71 -2.54
N PRO A 197 13.20 -19.79 -2.11
CA PRO A 197 13.96 -19.98 -0.87
C PRO A 197 13.07 -19.98 0.38
N MET A 198 11.91 -19.33 0.34
CA MET A 198 10.94 -19.33 1.43
C MET A 198 10.15 -20.64 1.48
N ALA A 199 9.77 -21.21 0.33
CA ALA A 199 9.10 -22.50 0.26
C ALA A 199 10.00 -23.64 0.78
N GLU A 200 11.29 -23.61 0.44
CA GLU A 200 12.28 -24.56 0.97
C GLU A 200 12.43 -24.43 2.48
N ALA A 201 12.54 -23.19 2.99
CA ALA A 201 12.61 -22.95 4.43
C ALA A 201 11.34 -23.43 5.16
N ILE A 202 10.15 -23.26 4.57
CA ILE A 202 8.88 -23.75 5.14
C ILE A 202 8.79 -25.28 5.07
N ALA A 203 9.20 -25.90 3.97
CA ALA A 203 9.18 -27.35 3.81
C ALA A 203 10.04 -28.06 4.85
N ALA A 204 11.13 -27.43 5.32
CA ALA A 204 11.95 -27.93 6.42
C ALA A 204 11.23 -27.93 7.80
N HIS A 205 10.07 -27.29 7.93
CA HIS A 205 9.28 -27.19 9.17
C HIS A 205 7.96 -28.01 9.16
N LEU A 206 7.70 -28.75 8.07
CA LEU A 206 6.52 -29.60 7.87
C LEU A 206 6.84 -31.06 8.20
#